data_AF-A0A8T1WLJ8-F1
#
_entry.id   AF-A0A8T1WLJ8-F1
#
_cell.length_a   1.000
_cell.length_b   1.000
_cell.length_c   1.000
_cell.angle_alpha   90.00
_cell.angle_beta   90.00
_cell.angle_gamma   90.00
#
_symmetry.space_group_name_H-M   'P 1'
#
loop_
_entity.id
_entity.type
_entity.pdbx_description
1 polymer ?
#
loop_
_entity_poly.entity_id
_entity_poly.type
_entity_poly.pdbx_seq_one_letter_code
_entity_poly.pdbx_strand_id
1 'polypeptide(L)'
;MVHETFLHSTICQHYVRRMDAQEPAILSDIVALLHSSFAVFLDPEDVLNLLTCCSSSVPQDVRDAVATQGLQSFYDREEAHFGKGCMNDWHRLVPTKTAGGRLGRCGCSKRIATHPDLPLPRLLDARNKLLEAMCLLYRGIQPHCFQVLQLDRNFERRQYGVLQPVVFSLTAALEQHRDKHDLKAINVNDTAELAGLMDSLEPRFGARFFHSEGQRRPEGMAEVHWRNIHVDLATDSAFCHFCDAHTDSMVEGPKNPQFRDAEYEFLMRQHCRDVYQPLKKFMTRHLQHVRYVRPPRGWNEAGDNFHGNEWLDLIAGFTAGGVLCGVYLTDVRIPRAWISERLAPGAYPFDESAIDRTRLRIAYY
;
A
#
# COMPACT_ATOMS: atom_id res chain seq x y z
N MET A 1 -2.82 -15.56 35.15
CA MET A 1 -2.24 -14.45 35.94
C MET A 1 -1.03 -14.85 36.81
N VAL A 2 -0.52 -16.09 36.78
CA VAL A 2 0.65 -16.50 37.60
C VAL A 2 1.88 -16.89 36.74
N HIS A 3 1.75 -16.91 35.41
CA HIS A 3 2.83 -17.31 34.50
C HIS A 3 3.68 -16.14 33.96
N GLU A 4 3.15 -14.91 33.91
CA GLU A 4 3.90 -13.72 33.47
C GLU A 4 4.91 -13.23 34.52
N THR A 5 4.62 -13.44 35.81
CA THR A 5 5.50 -13.05 36.91
C THR A 5 6.78 -13.89 37.00
N PHE A 6 6.74 -15.13 36.49
CA PHE A 6 7.89 -16.04 36.56
C PHE A 6 8.95 -15.75 35.47
N LEU A 7 8.52 -15.42 34.24
CA LEU A 7 9.44 -15.05 33.16
C LEU A 7 10.15 -13.71 33.40
N HIS A 8 9.43 -12.73 33.97
CA HIS A 8 10.03 -11.46 34.41
C HIS A 8 11.08 -11.66 35.50
N SER A 9 10.89 -12.65 36.38
CA SER A 9 11.81 -12.95 37.48
C SER A 9 13.12 -13.58 37.00
N THR A 10 13.08 -14.51 36.05
CA THR A 10 14.28 -15.21 35.58
C THR A 10 15.16 -14.32 34.68
N ILE A 11 14.55 -13.47 33.85
CA ILE A 11 15.27 -12.49 33.03
C ILE A 11 15.89 -11.40 33.91
N CYS A 12 15.15 -10.90 34.92
CA CYS A 12 15.72 -9.97 35.91
C CYS A 12 16.87 -10.59 36.71
N GLN A 13 16.77 -11.85 37.15
CA GLN A 13 17.83 -12.48 37.96
C GLN A 13 19.11 -12.72 37.17
N HIS A 14 19.01 -13.00 35.86
CA HIS A 14 20.20 -13.18 35.04
C HIS A 14 20.91 -11.85 34.72
N TYR A 15 20.15 -10.75 34.63
CA TYR A 15 20.66 -9.39 34.40
C TYR A 15 21.19 -8.71 35.67
N VAL A 16 20.57 -8.91 36.82
CA VAL A 16 21.03 -8.33 38.10
C VAL A 16 22.43 -8.83 38.47
N ARG A 17 22.79 -10.08 38.14
CA ARG A 17 24.16 -10.59 38.33
C ARG A 17 25.22 -9.94 37.43
N ARG A 18 24.82 -9.17 36.40
CA ARG A 18 25.74 -8.50 35.47
C ARG A 18 26.00 -7.03 35.84
N MET A 19 25.20 -6.45 36.75
CA MET A 19 25.31 -5.04 37.15
C MET A 19 26.36 -4.74 38.24
N ASP A 20 27.08 -5.75 38.73
CA ASP A 20 28.22 -5.55 39.65
C ASP A 20 29.51 -5.08 38.94
N ALA A 21 29.46 -4.90 37.62
CA ALA A 21 30.49 -4.22 36.85
C ALA A 21 29.87 -2.97 36.21
N GLN A 22 30.52 -1.83 36.42
CA GLN A 22 30.10 -0.49 35.98
C GLN A 22 30.29 -0.33 34.46
N GLU A 23 29.63 -1.16 33.66
CA GLU A 23 29.59 -1.02 32.20
C GLU A 23 28.45 -0.08 31.78
N PRO A 24 28.68 0.84 30.83
CA PRO A 24 27.63 1.71 30.33
C PRO A 24 26.50 0.86 29.71
N ALA A 25 25.26 1.14 30.09
CA ALA A 25 24.10 0.46 29.51
C ALA A 25 24.13 0.62 27.98
N ILE A 26 24.27 -0.50 27.27
CA ILE A 26 24.26 -0.50 25.82
C ILE A 26 22.80 -0.27 25.40
N LEU A 27 22.58 0.52 24.34
CA LEU A 27 21.24 0.88 23.86
C LEU A 27 20.32 -0.36 23.71
N SER A 28 20.86 -1.51 23.30
CA SER A 28 20.13 -2.78 23.21
C SER A 28 19.55 -3.28 24.53
N ASP A 29 20.23 -3.06 25.66
CA ASP A 29 19.74 -3.45 26.98
C ASP A 29 18.56 -2.56 27.40
N ILE A 30 18.63 -1.26 27.10
CA ILE A 30 17.53 -0.33 27.32
C ILE A 30 16.31 -0.72 26.48
N VAL A 31 16.53 -1.08 25.21
CA VAL A 31 15.47 -1.56 24.32
C VAL A 31 14.85 -2.84 24.87
N ALA A 32 15.66 -3.83 25.23
CA ALA A 32 15.18 -5.10 25.79
C ALA A 32 14.32 -4.90 27.04
N LEU A 33 14.75 -4.03 27.97
CA LEU A 33 14.10 -3.83 29.25
C LEU A 33 12.89 -2.89 29.21
N LEU A 34 12.91 -1.87 28.34
CA LEU A 34 11.95 -0.75 28.38
C LEU A 34 11.14 -0.56 27.09
N HIS A 35 11.20 -1.49 26.13
CA HIS A 35 10.49 -1.38 24.84
C HIS A 35 9.03 -0.95 24.98
N SER A 36 8.28 -1.57 25.89
CA SER A 36 6.86 -1.26 26.13
C SER A 36 6.61 0.16 26.64
N SER A 37 7.62 0.80 27.23
CA SER A 37 7.50 2.13 27.82
C SER A 37 7.91 3.25 26.87
N PHE A 38 8.96 3.07 26.05
CA PHE A 38 9.41 4.16 25.17
C PHE A 38 8.89 4.06 23.73
N ALA A 39 8.59 2.86 23.21
CA ALA A 39 8.23 2.72 21.80
C ALA A 39 6.94 3.47 21.42
N VAL A 40 6.04 3.69 22.39
CA VAL A 40 4.81 4.50 22.25
C VAL A 40 5.10 5.97 21.94
N PHE A 41 6.28 6.47 22.33
CA PHE A 41 6.68 7.87 22.14
C PHE A 41 7.52 8.09 20.87
N LEU A 42 7.82 7.03 20.12
CA LEU A 42 8.61 7.12 18.90
C LEU A 42 7.69 7.16 17.68
N ASP A 43 8.05 7.98 16.70
CA ASP A 43 7.43 7.91 15.38
C ASP A 43 7.85 6.61 14.65
N PRO A 44 7.04 6.09 13.72
CA PRO A 44 7.31 4.81 13.06
C PRO A 44 8.70 4.71 12.43
N GLU A 45 9.20 5.80 11.84
CA GLU A 45 10.54 5.90 11.27
C GLU A 45 11.64 5.77 12.35
N ASP A 46 11.44 6.36 13.52
CA ASP A 46 12.38 6.25 14.64
C ASP A 46 12.36 4.85 15.25
N VAL A 47 11.18 4.22 15.33
CA VAL A 47 11.04 2.81 15.69
C VAL A 47 11.84 1.92 14.72
N LEU A 48 11.71 2.16 13.41
CA LEU A 48 12.44 1.41 12.38
C LEU A 48 13.97 1.63 12.48
N ASN A 49 14.40 2.87 12.69
CA ASN A 49 15.82 3.21 12.88
C ASN A 49 16.39 2.52 14.13
N LEU A 50 15.64 2.52 15.23
CA LEU A 50 16.03 1.83 16.46
C LEU A 50 16.17 0.32 16.24
N LEU A 51 15.19 -0.32 15.58
CA LEU A 51 15.24 -1.74 15.26
C LEU A 51 16.42 -2.07 14.35
N THR A 52 16.75 -1.19 13.40
CA THR A 52 17.93 -1.35 12.54
C THR A 52 19.22 -1.34 13.37
N CYS A 53 19.37 -0.38 14.28
CA CYS A 53 20.54 -0.24 15.15
C CYS A 53 20.69 -1.38 16.17
N CYS A 54 19.59 -1.98 16.63
CA CYS A 54 19.60 -2.96 17.70
C CYS A 54 19.28 -4.39 17.23
N SER A 55 19.09 -4.62 15.93
CA SER A 55 18.55 -5.86 15.35
C SER A 55 19.29 -7.13 15.81
N SER A 56 20.62 -7.12 15.80
CA SER A 56 21.45 -8.27 16.20
C SER A 56 21.52 -8.51 17.71
N SER A 57 21.24 -7.48 18.50
CA SER A 57 21.52 -7.45 19.94
C SER A 57 20.25 -7.58 20.80
N VAL A 58 19.08 -7.52 20.16
CA VAL A 58 17.77 -7.60 20.83
C VAL A 58 17.05 -8.88 20.41
N PRO A 59 16.46 -9.64 21.36
CA PRO A 59 15.65 -10.83 21.06
C PRO A 59 14.50 -10.57 20.08
N GLN A 60 14.12 -11.60 19.30
CA GLN A 60 13.09 -11.46 18.25
C GLN A 60 11.73 -11.04 18.80
N ASP A 61 11.32 -11.57 19.95
CA ASP A 61 10.07 -11.20 20.62
C ASP A 61 10.01 -9.73 20.99
N VAL A 62 11.12 -9.16 21.46
CA VAL A 62 11.24 -7.72 21.72
C VAL A 62 11.19 -6.93 20.41
N ARG A 63 11.89 -7.36 19.35
CA ARG A 63 11.83 -6.70 18.04
C ARG A 63 10.41 -6.70 17.48
N ASP A 64 9.72 -7.83 17.57
CA ASP A 64 8.33 -7.97 17.14
C ASP A 64 7.42 -7.03 17.95
N ALA A 65 7.60 -6.94 19.27
CA ALA A 65 6.83 -6.03 20.11
C ALA A 65 7.04 -4.56 19.73
N VAL A 66 8.29 -4.14 19.55
CA VAL A 66 8.66 -2.78 19.12
C VAL A 66 8.10 -2.48 17.72
N ALA A 67 8.24 -3.41 16.76
CA ALA A 67 7.69 -3.24 15.42
C ALA A 67 6.16 -3.16 15.42
N THR A 68 5.51 -3.94 16.29
CA THR A 68 4.05 -3.90 16.48
C THR A 68 3.60 -2.54 16.98
N GLN A 69 4.34 -1.94 17.92
CA GLN A 69 4.05 -0.60 18.40
C GLN A 69 4.16 0.44 17.28
N GLY A 70 5.20 0.35 16.44
CA GLY A 70 5.34 1.23 15.27
C GLY A 70 4.18 1.07 14.27
N LEU A 71 3.71 -0.16 14.03
CA LEU A 71 2.55 -0.43 13.18
C LEU A 71 1.24 0.07 13.80
N GLN A 72 1.09 -0.01 15.12
CA GLN A 72 -0.07 0.56 15.83
C GLN A 72 -0.14 2.08 15.70
N SER A 73 0.99 2.78 15.64
CA SER A 73 0.98 4.23 15.39
C SER A 73 0.31 4.60 14.05
N PHE A 74 0.45 3.78 13.00
CA PHE A 74 -0.30 3.98 11.74
C PHE A 74 -1.79 3.68 11.88
N TYR A 75 -2.16 2.70 12.70
CA TYR A 75 -3.55 2.41 13.02
C TYR A 75 -4.22 3.61 13.68
N ASP A 76 -3.56 4.20 14.69
CA ASP A 76 -4.13 5.26 15.51
C ASP A 76 -4.17 6.61 14.79
N ARG A 77 -3.13 6.93 13.99
CA ARG A 77 -3.01 8.23 13.31
C ARG A 77 -3.72 8.27 11.97
N GLU A 78 -3.72 7.16 11.23
CA GLU A 78 -4.08 7.15 9.80
C GLU A 78 -5.21 6.16 9.47
N GLU A 79 -5.82 5.56 10.50
CA GLU A 79 -6.87 4.54 10.37
C GLU A 79 -6.46 3.33 9.50
N ALA A 80 -5.16 3.06 9.39
CA ALA A 80 -4.60 1.93 8.65
C ALA A 80 -4.76 0.64 9.48
N HIS A 81 -5.63 -0.27 9.04
CA HIS A 81 -5.90 -1.50 9.78
C HIS A 81 -5.13 -2.69 9.21
N PHE A 82 -4.91 -3.69 10.05
CA PHE A 82 -4.14 -4.88 9.71
C PHE A 82 -4.88 -6.15 10.14
N GLY A 83 -5.24 -7.00 9.17
CA GLY A 83 -5.79 -8.35 9.36
C GLY A 83 -7.20 -8.42 9.97
N LYS A 84 -7.95 -7.32 10.03
CA LYS A 84 -9.33 -7.26 10.57
C LYS A 84 -10.43 -7.44 9.51
N GLY A 85 -10.09 -7.45 8.24
CA GLY A 85 -11.01 -7.62 7.11
C GLY A 85 -12.03 -6.50 6.89
N CYS A 86 -11.73 -5.31 7.38
CA CYS A 86 -12.50 -4.11 7.09
C CYS A 86 -12.05 -3.43 5.79
N MET A 87 -12.77 -2.38 5.37
CA MET A 87 -12.42 -1.57 4.19
C MET A 87 -11.07 -0.85 4.30
N ASN A 88 -10.57 -0.62 5.52
CA ASN A 88 -9.25 -0.03 5.78
C ASN A 88 -8.19 -1.09 6.11
N ASP A 89 -8.45 -2.39 5.86
CA ASP A 89 -7.46 -3.43 6.11
C ASP A 89 -6.44 -3.49 4.97
N TRP A 90 -5.26 -2.92 5.21
CA TRP A 90 -4.20 -2.82 4.22
C TRP A 90 -3.38 -4.11 4.12
N HIS A 91 -3.47 -4.98 5.13
CA HIS A 91 -2.85 -6.31 5.13
C HIS A 91 -3.81 -7.38 4.62
N ARG A 92 -4.28 -7.17 3.38
CA ARG A 92 -5.04 -8.17 2.63
C ARG A 92 -4.53 -8.30 1.21
N LEU A 93 -4.23 -9.54 0.83
CA LEU A 93 -3.84 -9.86 -0.54
C LEU A 93 -4.99 -9.54 -1.50
N VAL A 94 -6.24 -9.82 -1.14
CA VAL A 94 -7.44 -9.40 -1.88
C VAL A 94 -8.39 -8.66 -0.93
N PRO A 95 -8.78 -7.41 -1.23
CA PRO A 95 -9.75 -6.70 -0.42
C PRO A 95 -11.14 -7.30 -0.60
N THR A 96 -11.85 -7.52 0.51
CA THR A 96 -13.26 -7.96 0.51
C THR A 96 -14.24 -6.79 0.49
N LYS A 97 -13.75 -5.58 0.77
CA LYS A 97 -14.49 -4.31 0.76
C LYS A 97 -13.50 -3.22 0.39
N THR A 98 -13.90 -2.30 -0.47
CA THR A 98 -13.09 -1.15 -0.89
C THR A 98 -13.51 0.11 -0.13
N ALA A 99 -12.56 0.96 0.20
CA ALA A 99 -12.83 2.28 0.76
C ALA A 99 -12.95 3.26 -0.41
N GLY A 100 -14.17 3.69 -0.76
CA GLY A 100 -14.40 4.70 -1.80
C GLY A 100 -13.89 6.11 -1.44
N GLY A 101 -13.06 6.26 -0.40
CA GLY A 101 -12.51 7.52 0.11
C GLY A 101 -12.25 7.48 1.62
N ARG A 102 -11.38 8.37 2.13
CA ARG A 102 -11.02 8.48 3.57
C ARG A 102 -12.19 8.81 4.51
N LEU A 103 -13.36 9.22 3.99
CA LEU A 103 -14.51 9.66 4.80
C LEU A 103 -15.36 8.51 5.35
N GLY A 104 -15.15 7.27 4.88
CA GLY A 104 -15.81 6.10 5.45
C GLY A 104 -15.16 5.69 6.76
N ARG A 105 -15.61 6.22 7.90
CA ARG A 105 -15.11 5.77 9.22
C ARG A 105 -15.33 4.26 9.34
N CYS A 106 -14.26 3.48 9.55
CA CYS A 106 -14.46 2.07 9.86
C CYS A 106 -15.23 1.94 11.19
N GLY A 107 -16.21 1.04 11.27
CA GLY A 107 -16.82 0.63 12.55
C GLY A 107 -15.82 0.01 13.55
N CYS A 108 -14.59 -0.25 13.12
CA CYS A 108 -13.47 -0.75 13.90
C CYS A 108 -13.09 0.21 15.04
N SER A 109 -13.21 1.53 14.83
CA SER A 109 -12.76 2.56 15.77
C SER A 109 -13.61 2.62 17.05
N LYS A 110 -14.79 1.98 17.06
CA LYS A 110 -15.68 1.93 18.23
C LYS A 110 -15.38 0.78 19.20
N ARG A 111 -14.44 -0.11 18.86
CA ARG A 111 -14.02 -1.25 19.71
C ARG A 111 -12.55 -1.13 20.12
N ILE A 112 -12.15 0.04 20.60
CA ILE A 112 -10.87 0.22 21.32
C ILE A 112 -11.05 -0.33 22.74
N ALA A 113 -11.21 -1.66 22.83
CA ALA A 113 -10.83 -2.39 24.01
C ALA A 113 -9.57 -3.15 23.62
N THR A 114 -8.43 -2.62 24.04
CA THR A 114 -7.18 -3.40 24.29
C THR A 114 -7.03 -4.64 23.43
N HIS A 115 -6.67 -4.48 22.16
CA HIS A 115 -6.03 -5.57 21.41
C HIS A 115 -4.52 -5.35 21.51
N PRO A 116 -3.82 -6.00 22.45
CA PRO A 116 -2.39 -5.79 22.63
C PRO A 116 -1.57 -6.30 21.44
N ASP A 117 -2.17 -7.09 20.54
CA ASP A 117 -1.46 -7.71 19.43
C ASP A 117 -2.21 -7.60 18.10
N LEU A 118 -1.49 -7.21 17.05
CA LEU A 118 -2.00 -7.17 15.69
C LEU A 118 -2.01 -8.59 15.10
N PRO A 119 -3.04 -9.00 14.33
CA PRO A 119 -3.12 -10.31 13.68
C PRO A 119 -2.18 -10.36 12.45
N LEU A 120 -0.89 -10.17 12.70
CA LEU A 120 0.18 -10.09 11.73
C LEU A 120 1.19 -11.21 11.95
N PRO A 121 1.83 -11.70 10.87
CA PRO A 121 2.84 -12.75 10.96
C PRO A 121 4.02 -12.32 11.83
N ARG A 122 4.62 -13.29 12.51
CA ARG A 122 5.76 -13.18 13.43
C ARG A 122 6.99 -13.94 12.95
N LEU A 123 6.83 -14.94 12.07
CA LEU A 123 7.98 -15.65 11.52
C LEU A 123 8.89 -14.69 10.74
N LEU A 124 10.19 -15.01 10.69
CA LEU A 124 11.17 -14.35 9.84
C LEU A 124 11.18 -12.80 9.95
N ASP A 125 11.03 -12.26 11.17
CA ASP A 125 11.06 -10.81 11.43
C ASP A 125 9.97 -10.04 10.64
N ALA A 126 8.86 -10.71 10.31
CA ALA A 126 7.84 -10.19 9.39
C ALA A 126 7.23 -8.85 9.85
N ARG A 127 7.11 -8.60 11.16
CA ARG A 127 6.57 -7.34 11.67
C ARG A 127 7.50 -6.16 11.43
N ASN A 128 8.80 -6.36 11.62
CA ASN A 128 9.80 -5.36 11.27
C ASN A 128 9.81 -5.09 9.75
N LYS A 129 9.71 -6.15 8.93
CA LYS A 129 9.60 -6.00 7.47
C LYS A 129 8.32 -5.32 7.01
N LEU A 130 7.21 -5.54 7.71
CA LEU A 130 5.97 -4.80 7.49
C LEU A 130 6.10 -3.33 7.90
N LEU A 131 6.75 -3.03 9.02
CA LEU A 131 7.03 -1.65 9.44
C LEU A 131 7.90 -0.93 8.41
N GLU A 132 8.96 -1.58 7.94
CA GLU A 132 9.83 -1.08 6.86
C GLU A 132 9.01 -0.76 5.59
N ALA A 133 8.16 -1.70 5.16
CA ALA A 133 7.29 -1.52 4.00
C ALA A 133 6.26 -0.41 4.20
N MET A 134 5.73 -0.25 5.42
CA MET A 134 4.80 0.83 5.78
C MET A 134 5.46 2.20 5.70
N CYS A 135 6.64 2.38 6.30
CA CYS A 135 7.39 3.63 6.18
C CYS A 135 7.70 3.96 4.70
N LEU A 136 8.08 2.96 3.88
CA LEU A 136 8.26 3.14 2.44
C LEU A 136 6.97 3.57 1.73
N LEU A 137 5.84 2.93 2.07
CA LEU A 137 4.53 3.24 1.51
C LEU A 137 4.14 4.69 1.82
N TYR A 138 4.28 5.14 3.07
CA TYR A 138 3.96 6.52 3.46
C TYR A 138 4.87 7.54 2.82
N ARG A 139 6.15 7.19 2.62
CA ARG A 139 7.13 8.08 2.02
C ARG A 139 6.85 8.42 0.55
N GLY A 140 6.31 7.50 -0.25
CA GLY A 140 6.22 7.72 -1.70
C GLY A 140 5.04 7.10 -2.45
N ILE A 141 4.19 6.31 -1.79
CA ILE A 141 2.98 5.75 -2.41
C ILE A 141 1.73 6.47 -1.87
N GLN A 142 1.60 6.56 -0.55
CA GLN A 142 0.45 7.18 0.13
C GLN A 142 0.12 8.60 -0.36
N PRO A 143 1.07 9.48 -0.69
CA PRO A 143 0.76 10.82 -1.18
C PRO A 143 -0.13 10.84 -2.44
N HIS A 144 -0.16 9.74 -3.19
CA HIS A 144 -0.98 9.57 -4.39
C HIS A 144 -2.31 8.82 -4.11
N CYS A 145 -2.51 8.34 -2.88
CA CYS A 145 -3.66 7.54 -2.47
C CYS A 145 -4.84 8.40 -2.02
N PHE A 146 -6.04 7.82 -2.14
CA PHE A 146 -7.31 8.45 -1.76
C PHE A 146 -7.62 9.77 -2.48
N GLN A 147 -6.91 10.06 -3.57
CA GLN A 147 -7.21 11.13 -4.50
C GLN A 147 -8.04 10.57 -5.66
N VAL A 148 -9.04 11.33 -6.10
CA VAL A 148 -9.89 10.93 -7.22
C VAL A 148 -9.04 10.85 -8.50
N LEU A 149 -8.96 9.66 -9.07
CA LEU A 149 -8.36 9.36 -10.36
C LEU A 149 -9.46 9.31 -11.43
N GLN A 150 -9.16 9.86 -12.60
CA GLN A 150 -9.96 9.56 -13.78
C GLN A 150 -9.54 8.22 -14.35
N LEU A 151 -10.54 7.38 -14.52
CA LEU A 151 -10.40 5.97 -14.75
C LEU A 151 -11.33 5.67 -15.94
N ASP A 152 -10.81 5.71 -17.16
CA ASP A 152 -11.63 5.38 -18.35
C ASP A 152 -11.40 3.91 -18.72
N ARG A 153 -12.48 3.11 -18.67
CA ARG A 153 -12.53 1.75 -19.24
C ARG A 153 -13.07 1.82 -20.65
N ASN A 154 -12.33 1.21 -21.59
CA ASN A 154 -12.70 1.12 -23.01
C ASN A 154 -13.02 2.46 -23.70
N PHE A 155 -12.59 3.60 -23.15
CA PHE A 155 -12.82 4.94 -23.72
C PHE A 155 -14.31 5.34 -23.93
N GLU A 156 -15.26 4.51 -23.49
CA GLU A 156 -16.70 4.71 -23.74
C GLU A 156 -17.44 5.39 -22.59
N ARG A 157 -16.96 5.23 -21.34
CA ARG A 157 -17.58 5.81 -20.14
C ARG A 157 -16.52 6.29 -19.17
N ARG A 158 -16.65 7.55 -18.72
CA ARG A 158 -15.83 8.08 -17.61
C ARG A 158 -16.20 7.37 -16.32
N GLN A 159 -15.22 6.76 -15.68
CA GLN A 159 -15.32 6.29 -14.31
C GLN A 159 -14.31 7.05 -13.45
N TYR A 160 -14.59 7.10 -12.16
CA TYR A 160 -13.71 7.74 -11.20
C TYR A 160 -13.34 6.71 -10.16
N GLY A 161 -12.08 6.71 -9.74
CA GLY A 161 -11.61 5.81 -8.72
C GLY A 161 -10.61 6.44 -7.79
N VAL A 162 -10.02 5.64 -6.92
CA VAL A 162 -8.93 6.04 -6.02
C VAL A 162 -7.85 4.97 -6.02
N LEU A 163 -6.63 5.38 -5.66
CA LEU A 163 -5.60 4.44 -5.24
C LEU A 163 -5.80 4.13 -3.76
N GLN A 164 -6.04 2.86 -3.45
CA GLN A 164 -6.13 2.34 -2.10
C GLN A 164 -4.84 1.58 -1.76
N PRO A 165 -4.11 1.95 -0.68
CA PRO A 165 -2.88 1.27 -0.30
C PRO A 165 -3.05 -0.22 0.00
N VAL A 166 -2.02 -1.01 -0.29
CA VAL A 166 -1.88 -2.40 0.16
C VAL A 166 -0.46 -2.67 0.63
N VAL A 167 -0.34 -3.36 1.76
CA VAL A 167 0.92 -3.87 2.31
C VAL A 167 0.70 -5.26 2.87
N PHE A 168 1.31 -6.29 2.29
CA PHE A 168 0.99 -7.67 2.62
C PHE A 168 2.25 -8.52 2.74
N SER A 169 2.49 -9.11 3.92
CA SER A 169 3.64 -9.98 4.15
C SER A 169 3.36 -11.39 3.63
N LEU A 170 4.17 -11.87 2.69
CA LEU A 170 4.08 -13.26 2.22
C LEU A 170 4.46 -14.28 3.31
N THR A 171 5.07 -13.84 4.42
CA THR A 171 5.28 -14.70 5.59
C THR A 171 3.96 -15.23 6.16
N ALA A 172 2.84 -14.55 5.91
CA ALA A 172 1.52 -15.09 6.24
C ALA A 172 1.24 -16.46 5.58
N ALA A 173 1.74 -16.70 4.36
CA ALA A 173 1.64 -18.00 3.69
C ALA A 173 2.45 -19.07 4.42
N LEU A 174 3.67 -18.73 4.84
CA LEU A 174 4.56 -19.63 5.57
C LEU A 174 3.97 -20.04 6.92
N GLU A 175 3.30 -19.12 7.63
CA GLU A 175 2.64 -19.44 8.90
C GLU A 175 1.45 -20.39 8.76
N GLN A 176 0.76 -20.39 7.61
CA GLN A 176 -0.31 -21.35 7.34
C GLN A 176 0.23 -22.77 7.14
N HIS A 177 1.45 -22.91 6.61
CA HIS A 177 2.12 -24.19 6.39
C HIS A 177 3.03 -24.55 7.57
N ARG A 178 2.44 -25.16 8.61
CA ARG A 178 3.02 -25.41 9.95
C ARG A 178 4.28 -26.29 10.05
N ASP A 179 4.94 -26.66 8.96
CA ASP A 179 6.15 -27.50 9.03
C ASP A 179 7.39 -26.64 9.34
N LYS A 180 7.59 -26.40 10.65
CA LYS A 180 8.59 -25.50 11.24
C LYS A 180 10.06 -25.91 11.06
N HIS A 181 10.37 -26.94 10.29
CA HIS A 181 11.71 -27.55 10.34
C HIS A 181 12.74 -26.96 9.36
N ASP A 182 12.36 -26.08 8.42
CA ASP A 182 13.32 -25.41 7.52
C ASP A 182 12.79 -24.08 6.96
N LEU A 183 12.41 -23.16 7.85
CA LEU A 183 11.96 -21.82 7.44
C LEU A 183 13.14 -20.99 6.95
N LYS A 184 13.27 -20.87 5.62
CA LYS A 184 14.22 -19.99 4.96
C LYS A 184 13.60 -18.60 4.72
N ALA A 185 14.45 -17.58 4.65
CA ALA A 185 14.03 -16.26 4.21
C ALA A 185 13.44 -16.33 2.79
N ILE A 186 12.39 -15.56 2.53
CA ILE A 186 11.71 -15.51 1.23
C ILE A 186 12.69 -14.98 0.18
N ASN A 187 12.93 -15.75 -0.89
CA ASN A 187 13.79 -15.30 -1.97
C ASN A 187 13.00 -14.45 -2.97
N VAL A 188 13.08 -13.13 -2.83
CA VAL A 188 12.35 -12.19 -3.70
C VAL A 188 12.80 -12.26 -5.17
N ASN A 189 13.97 -12.83 -5.48
CA ASN A 189 14.38 -13.04 -6.87
C ASN A 189 13.74 -14.28 -7.51
N ASP A 190 13.22 -15.22 -6.71
CA ASP A 190 12.54 -16.41 -7.20
C ASP A 190 11.05 -16.11 -7.42
N THR A 191 10.71 -15.73 -8.65
CA THR A 191 9.32 -15.44 -9.03
C THR A 191 8.39 -16.64 -8.91
N ALA A 192 8.91 -17.88 -8.96
CA ALA A 192 8.10 -19.09 -8.79
C ALA A 192 7.77 -19.32 -7.32
N GLU A 193 8.72 -19.08 -6.41
CA GLU A 193 8.49 -19.07 -4.97
C GLU A 193 7.44 -18.01 -4.60
N LEU A 194 7.62 -16.76 -5.07
CA LEU A 194 6.67 -15.68 -4.82
C LEU A 194 5.27 -16.02 -5.34
N ALA A 195 5.17 -16.55 -6.56
CA ALA A 195 3.90 -16.98 -7.13
C ALA A 195 3.23 -18.07 -6.27
N GLY A 196 3.99 -19.06 -5.82
CA GLY A 196 3.50 -20.16 -4.98
C GLY A 196 2.98 -19.69 -3.62
N LEU A 197 3.71 -18.78 -2.95
CA LEU A 197 3.28 -18.20 -1.67
C LEU A 197 2.01 -17.36 -1.80
N MET A 198 1.87 -16.61 -2.90
CA MET A 198 0.62 -15.88 -3.18
C MET A 198 -0.53 -16.83 -3.48
N ASP A 199 -0.29 -17.87 -4.28
CA ASP A 199 -1.30 -18.84 -4.71
C ASP A 199 -1.81 -19.71 -3.55
N SER A 200 -1.00 -19.93 -2.51
CA SER A 200 -1.44 -20.65 -1.30
C SER A 200 -2.40 -19.82 -0.44
N LEU A 201 -2.30 -18.49 -0.50
CA LEU A 201 -3.17 -17.56 0.21
C LEU A 201 -4.43 -17.22 -0.59
N GLU A 202 -4.28 -16.97 -1.88
CA GLU A 202 -5.37 -16.70 -2.81
C GLU A 202 -5.14 -17.48 -4.11
N PRO A 203 -5.98 -18.48 -4.43
CA PRO A 203 -5.78 -19.34 -5.58
C PRO A 203 -5.56 -18.57 -6.89
N ARG A 204 -4.46 -18.91 -7.58
CA ARG A 204 -4.05 -18.35 -8.88
C ARG A 204 -3.71 -16.85 -8.84
N PHE A 205 -3.59 -16.21 -7.69
CA PHE A 205 -3.17 -14.83 -7.59
C PHE A 205 -1.73 -14.62 -8.08
N GLY A 206 -0.79 -15.41 -7.58
CA GLY A 206 0.62 -15.38 -7.97
C GLY A 206 0.82 -15.73 -9.44
N ALA A 207 0.16 -16.79 -9.92
CA ALA A 207 0.18 -17.15 -11.32
C ALA A 207 -0.27 -15.99 -12.24
N ARG A 208 -1.23 -15.16 -11.81
CA ARG A 208 -1.65 -13.95 -12.54
C ARG A 208 -0.64 -12.83 -12.40
N PHE A 209 -0.15 -12.58 -11.18
CA PHE A 209 0.80 -11.49 -10.91
C PHE A 209 2.06 -11.59 -11.78
N PHE A 210 2.57 -12.82 -11.97
CA PHE A 210 3.76 -13.09 -12.78
C PHE A 210 3.44 -13.53 -14.21
N HIS A 211 2.17 -13.53 -14.63
CA HIS A 211 1.82 -13.86 -16.00
C HIS A 211 2.38 -12.80 -16.96
N SER A 212 2.94 -13.24 -18.09
CA SER A 212 3.50 -12.33 -19.10
C SER A 212 2.40 -11.51 -19.77
N GLU A 213 2.31 -10.24 -19.37
CA GLU A 213 1.32 -9.27 -19.88
C GLU A 213 1.57 -8.78 -21.31
N GLY A 214 2.75 -9.06 -21.88
CA GLY A 214 3.25 -8.42 -23.11
C GLY A 214 2.44 -8.63 -24.38
N GLN A 215 1.40 -9.47 -24.39
CA GLN A 215 0.59 -9.76 -25.58
C GLN A 215 -0.84 -9.20 -25.54
N ARG A 216 -1.34 -8.71 -24.40
CA ARG A 216 -2.73 -8.23 -24.32
C ARG A 216 -2.80 -6.73 -24.54
N ARG A 217 -3.79 -6.28 -25.32
CA ARG A 217 -4.11 -4.85 -25.44
C ARG A 217 -4.54 -4.30 -24.08
N PRO A 218 -4.09 -3.10 -23.66
CA PRO A 218 -4.59 -2.43 -22.47
C PRO A 218 -6.12 -2.27 -22.50
N GLU A 219 -6.79 -2.40 -21.36
CA GLU A 219 -8.26 -2.27 -21.24
C GLU A 219 -8.70 -0.89 -20.71
N GLY A 220 -7.77 -0.09 -20.18
CA GLY A 220 -8.09 1.22 -19.63
C GLY A 220 -6.90 2.16 -19.53
N MET A 221 -7.20 3.40 -19.16
CA MET A 221 -6.24 4.51 -19.16
C MET A 221 -5.07 4.32 -18.20
N ALA A 222 -5.34 3.87 -16.99
CA ALA A 222 -4.29 3.63 -16.01
C ALA A 222 -3.27 2.58 -16.52
N GLU A 223 -3.75 1.49 -17.12
CA GLU A 223 -2.91 0.42 -17.64
C GLU A 223 -2.06 0.88 -18.83
N VAL A 224 -2.65 1.61 -19.79
CA VAL A 224 -1.91 2.09 -20.96
C VAL A 224 -0.83 3.10 -20.56
N HIS A 225 -1.11 4.03 -19.64
CA HIS A 225 -0.09 4.90 -19.08
C HIS A 225 0.98 4.08 -18.35
N TRP A 226 0.58 3.18 -17.45
CA TRP A 226 1.52 2.40 -16.67
C TRP A 226 2.48 1.60 -17.55
N ARG A 227 2.00 0.99 -18.64
CA ARG A 227 2.84 0.24 -19.58
C ARG A 227 3.76 1.12 -20.42
N ASN A 228 3.36 2.36 -20.72
CA ASN A 228 4.13 3.28 -21.55
C ASN A 228 5.00 4.28 -20.77
N ILE A 229 4.97 4.25 -19.43
CA ILE A 229 5.91 5.02 -18.62
C ILE A 229 7.26 4.30 -18.59
N HIS A 230 8.29 5.01 -19.05
CA HIS A 230 9.67 4.60 -18.92
C HIS A 230 10.28 5.34 -17.73
N VAL A 231 10.99 4.59 -16.89
CA VAL A 231 11.69 5.12 -15.71
C VAL A 231 13.18 4.94 -15.95
N ASP A 232 13.92 6.03 -15.87
CA ASP A 232 15.37 6.02 -15.83
C ASP A 232 15.82 6.39 -14.41
N LEU A 233 16.26 5.37 -13.66
CA LEU A 233 16.71 5.53 -12.29
C LEU A 233 18.05 6.28 -12.20
N ALA A 234 18.87 6.29 -13.26
CA ALA A 234 20.17 6.95 -13.26
C ALA A 234 20.03 8.47 -13.36
N THR A 235 19.06 8.95 -14.14
CA THR A 235 18.76 10.39 -14.28
C THR A 235 17.62 10.88 -13.37
N ASP A 236 17.08 9.99 -12.53
CA ASP A 236 15.88 10.22 -11.72
C ASP A 236 14.67 10.75 -12.54
N SER A 237 14.57 10.34 -13.81
CA SER A 237 13.54 10.80 -14.73
C SER A 237 12.53 9.71 -15.05
N ALA A 238 11.33 10.15 -15.40
CA ALA A 238 10.29 9.30 -15.96
C ALA A 238 9.57 10.08 -17.06
N PHE A 239 9.18 9.38 -18.12
CA PHE A 239 8.39 9.95 -19.21
C PHE A 239 7.41 8.90 -19.73
N CYS A 240 6.35 9.34 -20.41
CA CYS A 240 5.29 8.46 -20.87
C CYS A 240 5.13 8.56 -22.39
N HIS A 241 5.57 7.53 -23.12
CA HIS A 241 5.45 7.51 -24.59
C HIS A 241 4.00 7.65 -25.09
N PHE A 242 3.04 7.21 -24.28
CA PHE A 242 1.63 7.37 -24.61
C PHE A 242 1.17 8.84 -24.55
N CYS A 243 1.67 9.63 -23.59
CA CYS A 243 1.42 11.06 -23.54
C CYS A 243 2.03 11.80 -24.73
N ASP A 244 3.22 11.35 -25.17
CA ASP A 244 4.03 12.02 -26.19
C ASP A 244 3.57 11.72 -27.62
N ALA A 245 3.14 10.49 -27.91
CA ALA A 245 2.97 10.00 -29.28
C ALA A 245 1.54 9.60 -29.70
N HIS A 246 0.61 9.38 -28.76
CA HIS A 246 -0.65 8.69 -29.06
C HIS A 246 -1.92 9.46 -28.64
N THR A 247 -1.80 10.77 -28.43
CA THR A 247 -2.90 11.61 -27.93
C THR A 247 -4.05 11.77 -28.93
N ASP A 248 -3.74 11.77 -30.23
CA ASP A 248 -4.75 11.89 -31.30
C ASP A 248 -5.65 10.64 -31.46
N SER A 249 -5.16 9.46 -31.05
CA SER A 249 -5.91 8.19 -31.16
C SER A 249 -7.00 8.01 -30.09
N MET A 250 -7.12 8.96 -29.15
CA MET A 250 -7.97 8.84 -27.97
C MET A 250 -9.35 9.52 -28.09
N VAL A 251 -9.61 10.21 -29.20
CA VAL A 251 -10.85 10.99 -29.42
C VAL A 251 -12.00 10.14 -29.99
N GLU A 252 -11.82 8.81 -30.10
CA GLU A 252 -12.87 7.89 -30.58
C GLU A 252 -13.80 7.37 -29.45
N GLY A 253 -13.81 8.01 -28.28
CA GLY A 253 -14.90 7.84 -27.30
C GLY A 253 -16.15 8.64 -27.71
N PRO A 254 -17.36 8.31 -27.21
CA PRO A 254 -18.55 9.09 -27.52
C PRO A 254 -18.30 10.53 -27.09
N LYS A 255 -18.28 11.44 -28.08
CA LYS A 255 -18.09 12.89 -27.95
C LYS A 255 -19.03 13.42 -26.89
N ASN A 256 -18.61 13.38 -25.63
CA ASN A 256 -19.35 14.02 -24.56
C ASN A 256 -19.16 15.52 -24.80
N PRO A 257 -20.21 16.27 -25.21
CA PRO A 257 -20.07 17.66 -25.66
C PRO A 257 -19.62 18.62 -24.54
N GLN A 258 -19.41 18.11 -23.32
CA GLN A 258 -19.06 18.86 -22.13
C GLN A 258 -17.59 19.30 -22.05
N PHE A 259 -16.67 18.71 -22.83
CA PHE A 259 -15.26 19.09 -22.84
C PHE A 259 -14.73 19.16 -24.27
N ARG A 260 -13.84 20.12 -24.54
CA ARG A 260 -13.08 20.17 -25.79
C ARG A 260 -11.98 19.11 -25.72
N ASP A 261 -11.65 18.46 -26.84
CA ASP A 261 -10.64 17.38 -26.90
C ASP A 261 -9.30 17.78 -26.24
N ALA A 262 -8.88 19.04 -26.43
CA ALA A 262 -7.68 19.60 -25.83
C ALA A 262 -7.72 19.69 -24.28
N GLU A 263 -8.89 19.90 -23.67
CA GLU A 263 -9.04 19.94 -22.22
C GLU A 263 -8.90 18.54 -21.62
N TYR A 264 -9.49 17.54 -22.28
CA TYR A 264 -9.36 16.15 -21.88
C TYR A 264 -7.91 15.67 -21.98
N GLU A 265 -7.24 15.96 -23.10
CA GLU A 265 -5.84 15.65 -23.31
C GLU A 265 -4.94 16.27 -22.23
N PHE A 266 -5.16 17.54 -21.92
CA PHE A 266 -4.41 18.26 -20.88
C PHE A 266 -4.56 17.59 -19.51
N LEU A 267 -5.80 17.28 -19.09
CA LEU A 267 -6.09 16.65 -17.80
C LEU A 267 -5.43 15.27 -17.68
N MET A 268 -5.51 14.47 -18.72
CA MET A 268 -4.88 13.15 -18.77
C MET A 268 -3.35 13.25 -18.66
N ARG A 269 -2.72 14.14 -19.43
CA ARG A 269 -1.26 14.35 -19.36
C ARG A 269 -0.83 14.84 -17.99
N GLN A 270 -1.58 15.78 -17.42
CA GLN A 270 -1.35 16.27 -16.07
C GLN A 270 -1.44 15.13 -15.06
N HIS A 271 -2.47 14.30 -15.14
CA HIS A 271 -2.64 13.15 -14.24
C HIS A 271 -1.49 12.15 -14.33
N CYS A 272 -1.07 11.81 -15.54
CA CYS A 272 0.08 10.93 -15.74
C CYS A 272 1.37 11.52 -15.15
N ARG A 273 1.59 12.83 -15.30
CA ARG A 273 2.78 13.53 -14.80
C ARG A 273 2.78 13.66 -13.28
N ASP A 274 1.62 13.93 -12.69
CA ASP A 274 1.51 14.28 -11.27
C ASP A 274 1.29 13.03 -10.39
N VAL A 275 0.76 11.93 -10.95
CA VAL A 275 0.43 10.69 -10.23
C VAL A 275 1.21 9.48 -10.75
N TYR A 276 0.99 9.05 -12.00
CA TYR A 276 1.51 7.75 -12.47
C TYR A 276 3.03 7.71 -12.63
N GLN A 277 3.63 8.76 -13.17
CA GLN A 277 5.08 8.83 -13.38
C GLN A 277 5.86 8.86 -12.04
N PRO A 278 5.52 9.74 -11.06
CA PRO A 278 6.16 9.72 -9.75
C PRO A 278 5.98 8.39 -9.03
N LEU A 279 4.75 7.83 -9.05
CA LEU A 279 4.45 6.56 -8.42
C LEU A 279 5.27 5.42 -9.03
N LYS A 280 5.29 5.29 -10.36
CA LYS A 280 6.08 4.24 -11.03
C LYS A 280 7.57 4.41 -10.78
N LYS A 281 8.08 5.64 -10.80
CA LYS A 281 9.49 5.94 -10.50
C LYS A 281 9.85 5.50 -9.09
N PHE A 282 9.04 5.88 -8.09
CA PHE A 282 9.24 5.52 -6.69
C PHE A 282 9.19 4.00 -6.49
N MET A 283 8.15 3.34 -6.99
CA MET A 283 7.99 1.89 -6.87
C MET A 283 9.13 1.14 -7.56
N THR A 284 9.55 1.55 -8.76
CA THR A 284 10.66 0.91 -9.49
C THR A 284 12.00 1.08 -8.77
N ARG A 285 12.20 2.17 -8.03
CA ARG A 285 13.42 2.39 -7.22
C ARG A 285 13.47 1.50 -5.98
N HIS A 286 12.33 1.27 -5.33
CA HIS A 286 12.29 0.68 -3.99
C HIS A 286 11.74 -0.75 -3.95
N LEU A 287 11.08 -1.22 -5.01
CA LEU A 287 10.43 -2.52 -5.07
C LEU A 287 10.94 -3.35 -6.26
N GLN A 288 10.96 -4.66 -6.08
CA GLN A 288 11.22 -5.63 -7.13
C GLN A 288 9.92 -6.09 -7.78
N HIS A 289 10.00 -6.54 -9.03
CA HIS A 289 8.86 -7.10 -9.77
C HIS A 289 7.61 -6.21 -9.78
N VAL A 290 7.81 -4.91 -9.99
CA VAL A 290 6.69 -3.97 -10.10
C VAL A 290 5.82 -4.32 -11.32
N ARG A 291 4.52 -4.55 -11.09
CA ARG A 291 3.56 -5.00 -12.09
C ARG A 291 2.23 -4.26 -11.97
N TYR A 292 1.56 -4.11 -13.11
CA TYR A 292 0.12 -3.90 -13.18
C TYR A 292 -0.52 -5.29 -13.27
N VAL A 293 -1.62 -5.52 -12.56
CA VAL A 293 -2.29 -6.83 -12.54
C VAL A 293 -3.79 -6.60 -12.57
N ARG A 294 -4.45 -7.16 -13.59
CA ARG A 294 -5.91 -7.13 -13.70
C ARG A 294 -6.58 -8.13 -12.75
N PRO A 295 -7.79 -7.86 -12.28
CA PRO A 295 -8.59 -8.84 -11.55
C PRO A 295 -8.97 -10.02 -12.48
N PRO A 296 -9.35 -11.18 -11.90
CA PRO A 296 -9.93 -12.29 -12.65
C PRO A 296 -11.11 -11.86 -13.54
N ARG A 297 -11.26 -12.51 -14.70
CA ARG A 297 -12.46 -12.35 -15.54
C ARG A 297 -13.70 -12.70 -14.73
N GLY A 298 -14.75 -11.89 -14.84
CA GLY A 298 -16.00 -12.10 -14.11
C GLY A 298 -16.04 -11.50 -12.71
N TRP A 299 -14.92 -11.10 -12.09
CA TRP A 299 -14.99 -10.37 -10.81
C TRP A 299 -15.69 -9.02 -10.94
N ASN A 300 -15.54 -8.36 -12.08
CA ASN A 300 -16.22 -7.09 -12.36
C ASN A 300 -17.63 -7.28 -12.94
N GLU A 301 -18.06 -8.53 -13.21
CA GLU A 301 -19.31 -8.86 -13.90
C GLU A 301 -20.23 -9.76 -13.06
N ALA A 302 -19.73 -10.35 -11.97
CA ALA A 302 -20.48 -11.26 -11.11
C ALA A 302 -21.39 -10.48 -10.14
N GLY A 303 -22.69 -10.63 -10.35
CA GLY A 303 -23.74 -9.89 -9.66
C GLY A 303 -23.88 -10.12 -8.15
N ASP A 304 -24.74 -9.24 -7.62
CA ASP A 304 -25.50 -9.19 -6.36
C ASP A 304 -24.81 -9.18 -4.99
N ASN A 305 -23.59 -9.67 -4.82
CA ASN A 305 -22.83 -9.37 -3.59
C ASN A 305 -21.93 -8.14 -3.74
N PHE A 306 -21.57 -7.83 -4.99
CA PHE A 306 -20.88 -6.63 -5.44
C PHE A 306 -21.68 -6.10 -6.63
N HIS A 307 -22.78 -5.38 -6.37
CA HIS A 307 -23.73 -4.92 -7.40
C HIS A 307 -23.09 -4.05 -8.50
N GLY A 308 -22.44 -4.64 -9.50
CA GLY A 308 -21.94 -3.96 -10.70
C GLY A 308 -20.92 -2.84 -10.45
N ASN A 309 -20.13 -2.93 -9.38
CA ASN A 309 -19.08 -1.97 -9.04
C ASN A 309 -17.74 -2.68 -8.97
N GLU A 310 -16.68 -1.87 -9.06
CA GLU A 310 -15.32 -2.15 -8.60
C GLU A 310 -14.38 -2.59 -9.72
N TRP A 311 -13.85 -1.57 -10.41
CA TRP A 311 -12.44 -1.59 -10.79
C TRP A 311 -11.61 -2.10 -9.60
N LEU A 312 -10.78 -3.12 -9.79
CA LEU A 312 -9.90 -3.68 -8.76
C LEU A 312 -8.56 -4.12 -9.35
N ASP A 313 -7.94 -3.21 -10.09
CA ASP A 313 -6.63 -3.46 -10.69
C ASP A 313 -5.56 -3.21 -9.64
N LEU A 314 -4.51 -4.02 -9.63
CA LEU A 314 -3.42 -3.90 -8.68
C LEU A 314 -2.18 -3.33 -9.37
N ILE A 315 -1.55 -2.36 -8.72
CA ILE A 315 -0.19 -1.93 -9.05
C ILE A 315 0.66 -2.20 -7.81
N ALA A 316 1.56 -3.17 -7.88
CA ALA A 316 2.38 -3.54 -6.73
C ALA A 316 3.73 -4.14 -7.14
N GLY A 317 4.65 -4.18 -6.18
CA GLY A 317 5.91 -4.91 -6.23
C GLY A 317 6.27 -5.43 -4.84
N PHE A 318 7.45 -6.01 -4.70
CA PHE A 318 7.91 -6.60 -3.45
C PHE A 318 9.09 -5.82 -2.86
N THR A 319 9.06 -5.59 -1.55
CA THR A 319 10.27 -5.17 -0.82
C THR A 319 11.27 -6.31 -0.77
N ALA A 320 12.53 -6.01 -0.47
CA ALA A 320 13.56 -7.03 -0.25
C ALA A 320 13.22 -8.01 0.89
N GLY A 321 12.33 -7.62 1.81
CA GLY A 321 11.84 -8.45 2.91
C GLY A 321 10.66 -9.36 2.56
N GLY A 322 10.26 -9.47 1.28
CA GLY A 322 9.14 -10.33 0.87
C GLY A 322 7.76 -9.77 1.21
N VAL A 323 7.64 -8.45 1.35
CA VAL A 323 6.36 -7.76 1.57
C VAL A 323 5.87 -7.19 0.23
N LEU A 324 4.69 -7.59 -0.20
CA LEU A 324 3.98 -6.97 -1.32
C LEU A 324 3.55 -5.56 -0.90
N CYS A 325 3.90 -4.55 -1.68
CA CYS A 325 3.60 -3.15 -1.40
C CYS A 325 3.11 -2.46 -2.68
N GLY A 326 2.03 -1.67 -2.57
CA GLY A 326 1.44 -1.02 -3.74
C GLY A 326 0.07 -0.42 -3.48
N VAL A 327 -0.74 -0.40 -4.53
CA VAL A 327 -2.09 0.18 -4.53
C VAL A 327 -3.07 -0.64 -5.36
N TYR A 328 -4.29 -0.74 -4.86
CA TYR A 328 -5.47 -1.12 -5.64
C TYR A 328 -6.10 0.12 -6.28
N LEU A 329 -6.49 0.02 -7.54
CA LEU A 329 -7.34 0.99 -8.22
C LEU A 329 -8.77 0.57 -7.94
N THR A 330 -9.49 1.35 -7.14
CA THR A 330 -10.87 1.05 -6.73
C THR A 330 -11.83 2.11 -7.25
N ASP A 331 -13.05 1.72 -7.62
CA ASP A 331 -14.10 2.66 -8.04
C ASP A 331 -14.60 3.47 -6.83
N VAL A 332 -14.75 4.79 -7.03
CA VAL A 332 -15.48 5.65 -6.09
C VAL A 332 -16.83 5.96 -6.72
N ARG A 333 -17.90 5.53 -6.07
CA ARG A 333 -19.24 6.09 -6.36
C ARG A 333 -19.26 7.57 -5.97
N ILE A 334 -18.77 8.44 -6.84
CA ILE A 334 -18.92 9.89 -6.71
C ILE A 334 -20.40 10.19 -6.95
N PRO A 335 -21.12 10.86 -6.02
CA PRO A 335 -22.48 11.30 -6.25
C PRO A 335 -22.56 12.11 -7.56
N ARG A 336 -23.50 11.78 -8.45
CA ARG A 336 -23.62 12.41 -9.78
C ARG A 336 -23.63 13.95 -9.76
N ALA A 337 -24.12 14.55 -8.67
CA ALA A 337 -24.16 16.00 -8.47
C ALA A 337 -22.76 16.66 -8.42
N TRP A 338 -21.71 15.92 -8.08
CA TRP A 338 -20.33 16.45 -8.02
C TRP A 338 -19.62 16.40 -9.37
N ILE A 339 -20.11 15.57 -10.31
CA ILE A 339 -19.57 15.44 -11.66
C ILE A 339 -20.05 16.61 -12.55
N SER A 340 -21.21 17.20 -12.24
CA SER A 340 -21.74 18.38 -12.95
C SER A 340 -20.93 19.66 -12.76
N GLU A 341 -19.99 19.71 -11.81
CA GLU A 341 -19.25 20.94 -11.44
C GLU A 341 -17.80 21.02 -11.97
N ARG A 342 -17.48 20.32 -13.07
CA ARG A 342 -16.22 20.50 -13.85
C ARG A 342 -14.92 20.35 -13.03
N LEU A 343 -14.87 19.37 -12.13
CA LEU A 343 -13.65 19.05 -11.38
C LEU A 343 -12.59 18.40 -12.26
N ALA A 344 -11.35 18.91 -12.18
CA ALA A 344 -10.15 18.24 -12.68
C ALA A 344 -9.78 17.08 -11.74
N PRO A 345 -9.69 15.83 -12.20
CA PRO A 345 -9.35 14.67 -11.36
C PRO A 345 -7.85 14.64 -11.01
N GLY A 346 -7.53 14.52 -9.72
CA GLY A 346 -6.18 14.21 -9.24
C GLY A 346 -5.29 15.37 -8.81
N ALA A 347 -5.82 16.58 -8.59
CA ALA A 347 -5.00 17.75 -8.20
C ALA A 347 -5.31 18.37 -6.83
N TYR A 348 -6.18 17.78 -6.01
CA TYR A 348 -6.62 18.44 -4.77
C TYR A 348 -6.54 17.55 -3.53
N PRO A 349 -5.84 17.97 -2.46
CA PRO A 349 -6.24 17.56 -1.12
C PRO A 349 -7.67 18.06 -0.89
N PHE A 350 -8.52 17.22 -0.30
CA PHE A 350 -9.90 17.61 0.04
C PHE A 350 -9.88 18.65 1.18
N ASP A 351 -9.57 19.90 0.83
CA ASP A 351 -9.78 21.09 1.65
C ASP A 351 -10.41 22.17 0.75
N GLU A 352 -11.71 22.38 0.91
CA GLU A 352 -12.50 23.37 0.15
C GLU A 352 -11.93 24.81 0.27
N SER A 353 -11.11 25.09 1.29
CA SER A 353 -10.55 26.42 1.54
C SER A 353 -9.30 26.75 0.73
N ALA A 354 -8.63 25.74 0.15
CA ALA A 354 -7.36 25.90 -0.57
C ALA A 354 -7.50 26.10 -2.09
N ILE A 355 -8.73 26.09 -2.62
CA ILE A 355 -8.99 26.31 -4.05
C ILE A 355 -8.86 27.80 -4.34
N ASP A 356 -7.71 28.21 -4.89
CA ASP A 356 -7.56 29.53 -5.52
C ASP A 356 -8.42 29.61 -6.79
N ARG A 357 -9.69 29.99 -6.61
CA ARG A 357 -10.67 30.23 -7.67
C ARG A 357 -10.24 31.31 -8.66
N THR A 358 -9.22 32.10 -8.34
CA THR A 358 -8.71 33.18 -9.19
C THR A 358 -7.79 32.68 -10.31
N ARG A 359 -7.11 31.55 -10.12
CA ARG A 359 -6.30 30.88 -11.16
C ARG A 359 -7.14 30.04 -12.14
N LEU A 360 -8.38 29.72 -11.79
CA LEU A 360 -9.38 29.06 -12.63
C LEU A 360 -10.30 30.05 -13.36
N ARG A 361 -9.90 31.32 -13.52
CA ARG A 361 -10.64 32.29 -14.35
C ARG A 361 -10.49 31.93 -15.82
N ILE A 362 -11.34 31.03 -16.29
CA ILE A 362 -11.70 30.93 -17.70
C ILE A 362 -12.44 32.22 -18.06
N ALA A 363 -11.88 32.96 -19.02
CA ALA A 363 -12.51 34.13 -19.60
C ALA A 363 -13.84 33.71 -20.26
N TYR A 364 -14.93 34.32 -19.80
CA TYR A 364 -16.25 34.17 -20.41
C TYR A 364 -16.34 35.05 -21.66
N TYR A 365 -16.81 34.46 -22.75
CA TYR A 365 -17.79 35.10 -23.63
C TYR A 365 -18.93 34.12 -23.85
#